data_AF-A0A2D9RWH4-F1
#
_entry.id   AF-A0A2D9RWH4-F1
#
_cell.length_a   1.000
_cell.length_b   1.000
_cell.length_c   1.000
_cell.angle_alpha   90.00
_cell.angle_beta   90.00
_cell.angle_gamma   90.00
#
_symmetry.space_group_name_H-M   'P 1'
#
loop_
_entity.id
_entity.type
_entity.pdbx_description
1 polymer ?
#
loop_
_entity_poly.entity_id
_entity_poly.type
_entity_poly.pdbx_seq_one_letter_code
_entity_poly.pdbx_strand_id
1 'polypeptide(L)'
;MRFIPVLLISTTLCLSAFPTFTLHAKAPQAQPRPLVSGERVRVKKITRDITSAMQELDKNGVKPFQDPAYVKRWQQSYERHKQALAKYPQVNDPDVMAASQKLQEFANLIQFGINQSNKQVQQTGNVQSRLTNIEQALRENPAPGWLQAPFSEAQARQWINTAGLAKGTAEKALTALTEIAQTAYLPVNSGTVQSGANYDKQDVGRLTNMANTTIRKVNDAVTTTEQNLRQVAEMQGKELLAYNEIDPNDPSDQSNYFLNEGAEAKMFAGFERQMAIANTFVAYQKAMGNTPNKAITDRVAYIEQVRQRYSALRDKIVGERGLPPAKSTDSELIRIAKAILATPRYQFGRHGPVVITTENIVQREKELSEEEYNDIDISLAGEITLTGTKTTWHYRWDEFKFATPILDNQTGKWYLWWITAKKFHSGASTTPIGEWVSGSATKGGVILETNF
;
A
#
# COMPACT_ATOMS: atom_id res chain seq x y z
N MET A 1 37.35 6.56 -15.77
CA MET A 1 38.76 6.79 -15.35
C MET A 1 38.84 7.98 -14.42
N ARG A 2 38.87 7.76 -13.10
CA ARG A 2 39.52 8.63 -12.10
C ARG A 2 39.82 7.72 -10.92
N PHE A 3 41.08 7.29 -10.83
CA PHE A 3 41.62 6.44 -9.76
C PHE A 3 41.71 7.27 -8.48
N ILE A 4 41.10 6.80 -7.40
CA ILE A 4 41.37 7.29 -6.04
C ILE A 4 42.26 6.22 -5.38
N PRO A 5 43.44 6.58 -4.87
CA PRO A 5 44.37 5.60 -4.32
C PRO A 5 43.84 5.10 -2.98
N VAL A 6 43.61 3.80 -2.89
CA VAL A 6 43.42 3.07 -1.63
C VAL A 6 44.76 3.08 -0.92
N LEU A 7 44.88 3.94 0.10
CA LEU A 7 46.04 3.95 0.98
C LEU A 7 45.95 2.71 1.89
N LEU A 8 46.59 1.62 1.48
CA LEU A 8 46.93 0.49 2.34
C LEU A 8 47.90 0.98 3.42
N ILE A 9 47.37 1.38 4.57
CA ILE A 9 48.19 1.54 5.77
C ILE A 9 48.45 0.14 6.30
N SER A 10 49.55 -0.45 5.84
CA SER A 10 50.20 -1.58 6.51
C SER A 10 50.66 -1.08 7.87
N THR A 11 49.89 -1.36 8.92
CA THR A 11 50.32 -1.12 10.30
C THR A 11 51.38 -2.16 10.64
N THR A 12 52.63 -1.75 10.52
CA THR A 12 53.80 -2.43 11.04
C THR A 12 53.54 -2.80 12.50
N LEU A 13 53.48 -4.10 12.81
CA LEU A 13 53.46 -4.62 14.16
C LEU A 13 54.75 -4.19 14.88
N CYS A 14 54.67 -3.13 15.70
CA CYS A 14 55.64 -2.94 16.76
C CYS A 14 55.23 -3.82 17.94
N LEU A 15 55.69 -5.08 17.95
CA LEU A 15 55.78 -5.88 19.16
C LEU A 15 56.78 -5.20 20.12
N SER A 16 56.31 -4.28 20.97
CA SER A 16 57.04 -3.98 22.19
C SER A 16 56.75 -5.10 23.18
N ALA A 17 57.53 -6.19 23.09
CA ALA A 17 57.60 -7.18 24.15
C ALA A 17 58.04 -6.46 25.43
N PHE A 18 57.23 -6.52 26.48
CA PHE A 18 57.69 -6.14 27.81
C PHE A 18 58.90 -7.03 28.16
N PRO A 19 60.05 -6.46 28.54
CA PRO A 19 61.23 -7.26 28.83
C PRO A 19 60.95 -8.16 30.04
N THR A 20 61.12 -9.46 29.84
CA THR A 20 61.26 -10.44 30.90
C THR A 20 62.54 -10.10 31.66
N PHE A 21 62.43 -9.77 32.95
CA PHE A 21 63.59 -9.47 33.78
C PHE A 21 64.45 -10.74 33.94
N THR A 22 65.57 -10.80 33.23
CA THR A 22 66.72 -11.63 33.62
C THR A 22 67.52 -10.85 34.66
N LEU A 23 67.52 -11.37 35.90
CA LEU A 23 68.34 -10.89 37.01
C LEU A 23 69.82 -10.93 36.63
N HIS A 24 70.37 -9.81 36.15
CA HIS A 24 71.81 -9.60 36.09
C HIS A 24 72.27 -9.13 37.47
N ALA A 25 73.13 -9.94 38.09
CA ALA A 25 73.77 -9.61 39.36
C ALA A 25 74.57 -8.30 39.21
N LYS A 26 74.12 -7.26 39.90
CA LYS A 26 74.77 -5.95 39.99
C LYS A 26 75.48 -5.86 41.34
N ALA A 27 76.70 -5.32 41.34
CA ALA A 27 77.58 -5.15 42.50
C ALA A 27 76.89 -4.50 43.73
N PRO A 28 77.40 -4.70 44.97
CA PRO A 28 76.71 -4.35 46.20
C PRO A 28 76.49 -2.83 46.28
N GLN A 29 75.27 -2.38 45.98
CA GLN A 29 74.85 -1.03 46.32
C GLN A 29 74.62 -0.98 47.82
N ALA A 30 75.15 0.05 48.48
CA ALA A 30 74.83 0.36 49.88
C ALA A 30 73.32 0.23 50.10
N GLN A 31 72.91 -0.50 51.15
CA GLN A 31 71.49 -0.71 51.42
C GLN A 31 70.77 0.64 51.43
N PRO A 32 69.75 0.83 50.59
CA PRO A 32 69.07 2.12 50.52
C PRO A 32 68.47 2.45 51.87
N ARG A 33 68.66 3.70 52.33
CA ARG A 33 68.14 4.14 53.63
C ARG A 33 66.64 3.86 53.73
N PRO A 34 66.11 3.47 54.91
CA PRO A 34 64.69 3.28 55.11
C PRO A 34 63.89 4.53 54.71
N LEU A 35 62.65 4.33 54.25
CA LEU A 35 61.75 5.44 53.94
C LEU A 35 61.46 6.26 55.20
N VAL A 36 61.59 7.58 55.10
CA VAL A 36 61.12 8.49 56.16
C VAL A 36 59.61 8.68 56.07
N SER A 37 58.98 9.21 57.14
CA SER A 37 57.52 9.35 57.25
C SER A 37 56.89 10.05 56.03
N GLY A 38 57.50 11.14 55.55
CA GLY A 38 57.04 11.87 54.37
C GLY A 38 57.15 11.07 53.05
N GLU A 39 58.15 10.21 52.92
CA GLU A 39 58.32 9.33 51.74
C GLU A 39 57.29 8.21 51.76
N ARG A 40 57.03 7.59 52.93
CA ARG A 40 55.96 6.59 53.10
C ARG A 40 54.60 7.13 52.70
N VAL A 41 54.27 8.36 53.13
CA VAL A 41 53.00 9.02 52.76
C VAL A 41 52.89 9.18 51.24
N ARG A 42 53.99 9.56 50.55
CA ARG A 42 54.00 9.70 49.09
C ARG A 42 53.86 8.35 48.38
N VAL A 43 54.52 7.29 48.85
CA VAL A 43 54.39 5.94 48.28
C VAL A 43 52.96 5.42 48.45
N LYS A 44 52.37 5.57 49.66
CA LYS A 44 50.95 5.24 49.90
C LYS A 44 50.00 6.02 49.00
N LYS A 45 50.30 7.29 48.71
CA LYS A 45 49.54 8.09 47.74
C LYS A 45 49.64 7.50 46.33
N ILE A 46 50.83 7.11 45.88
CA ILE A 46 51.01 6.46 44.56
C ILE A 46 50.14 5.21 44.47
N THR A 47 50.14 4.35 45.49
CA THR A 47 49.27 3.14 45.54
C THR A 47 47.79 3.48 45.40
N ARG A 48 47.33 4.53 46.10
CA ARG A 48 45.94 4.99 46.02
C ARG A 48 45.61 5.52 44.62
N ASP A 49 46.48 6.36 44.05
CA ASP A 49 46.27 6.94 42.73
C ASP A 49 46.22 5.86 41.64
N ILE A 50 47.08 4.83 41.72
CA ILE A 50 47.02 3.66 40.82
C ILE A 50 45.68 2.94 40.98
N THR A 51 45.24 2.70 42.22
CA THR A 51 43.96 2.01 42.49
C THR A 51 42.78 2.78 41.90
N SER A 52 42.76 4.11 42.04
CA SER A 52 41.73 4.96 41.44
C SER A 52 41.77 4.91 39.91
N ALA A 53 42.97 4.90 39.30
CA ALA A 53 43.12 4.75 37.86
C ALA A 53 42.62 3.39 37.36
N MET A 54 42.90 2.30 38.09
CA MET A 54 42.38 0.96 37.77
C MET A 54 40.86 0.89 37.84
N GLN A 55 40.24 1.47 38.88
CA GLN A 55 38.78 1.52 39.00
C GLN A 55 38.14 2.25 37.83
N GLU A 56 38.74 3.36 37.39
CA GLU A 56 38.24 4.11 36.24
C GLU A 56 38.44 3.38 34.91
N LEU A 57 39.54 2.65 34.77
CA LEU A 57 39.79 1.78 33.61
C LEU A 57 38.72 0.68 33.50
N ASP A 58 38.46 -0.02 34.61
CA ASP A 58 37.57 -1.18 34.66
C ASP A 58 36.12 -0.84 34.35
N LYS A 59 35.63 0.31 34.85
CA LYS A 59 34.26 0.81 34.58
C LYS A 59 33.92 0.93 33.09
N ASN A 60 34.92 1.19 32.25
CA ASN A 60 34.74 1.46 30.84
C ASN A 60 34.76 0.20 29.98
N GLY A 61 35.10 -0.96 30.56
CA GLY A 61 35.16 -2.25 29.89
C GLY A 61 36.18 -2.30 28.74
N VAL A 62 36.01 -3.26 27.84
CA VAL A 62 36.99 -3.56 26.78
C VAL A 62 36.84 -2.68 25.54
N LYS A 63 35.63 -2.22 25.20
CA LYS A 63 35.36 -1.54 23.92
C LYS A 63 36.25 -0.31 23.68
N PRO A 64 36.44 0.61 24.63
CA PRO A 64 37.24 1.82 24.38
C PRO A 64 38.71 1.52 24.04
N PHE A 65 39.25 0.34 24.39
CA PHE A 65 40.59 -0.08 23.96
C PHE A 65 40.72 -0.32 22.45
N GLN A 66 39.63 -0.19 21.68
CA GLN A 66 39.67 -0.14 20.22
C GLN A 66 40.11 1.24 19.69
N ASP A 67 39.99 2.29 20.50
CA ASP A 67 40.48 3.64 20.17
C ASP A 67 41.97 3.80 20.57
N PRO A 68 42.88 4.04 19.60
CA PRO A 68 44.29 4.28 19.89
C PRO A 68 44.53 5.43 20.88
N ALA A 69 43.69 6.47 20.89
CA ALA A 69 43.84 7.59 21.81
C ALA A 69 43.53 7.19 23.26
N TYR A 70 42.50 6.37 23.46
CA TYR A 70 42.17 5.78 24.76
C TYR A 70 43.31 4.90 25.28
N VAL A 71 43.85 4.00 24.44
CA VAL A 71 45.01 3.15 24.79
C VAL A 71 46.21 4.00 25.19
N LYS A 72 46.53 5.02 24.37
CA LYS A 72 47.66 5.93 24.63
C LYS A 72 47.51 6.68 25.95
N ARG A 73 46.30 7.14 26.29
CA ARG A 73 46.02 7.82 27.58
C ARG A 73 46.37 6.93 28.77
N TRP A 74 45.99 5.65 28.73
CA TRP A 74 46.25 4.74 29.84
C TRP A 74 47.70 4.29 29.92
N GLN A 75 48.36 4.07 28.78
CA GLN A 75 49.80 3.84 28.72
C GLN A 75 50.59 5.03 29.31
N GLN A 76 50.21 6.26 28.99
CA GLN A 76 50.81 7.46 29.60
C GLN A 76 50.57 7.54 31.11
N SER A 77 49.37 7.17 31.59
CA SER A 77 49.10 7.13 33.02
C SER A 77 49.95 6.09 33.73
N TYR A 78 50.10 4.90 33.17
CA TYR A 78 51.00 3.86 33.66
C TYR A 78 52.44 4.35 33.76
N GLU A 79 52.98 4.97 32.70
CA GLU A 79 54.34 5.49 32.70
C GLU A 79 54.56 6.60 33.74
N ARG A 80 53.56 7.46 33.98
CA ARG A 80 53.63 8.46 35.08
C ARG A 80 53.74 7.80 36.46
N HIS A 81 52.94 6.78 36.75
CA HIS A 81 53.00 6.07 38.04
C HIS A 81 54.32 5.30 38.20
N LYS A 82 54.79 4.66 37.13
CA LYS A 82 56.09 3.98 37.09
C LYS A 82 57.25 4.92 37.38
N GLN A 83 57.28 6.10 36.73
CA GLN A 83 58.29 7.12 36.99
C GLN A 83 58.20 7.69 38.41
N ALA A 84 57.00 7.84 38.96
CA ALA A 84 56.81 8.30 40.34
C ALA A 84 57.33 7.29 41.36
N LEU A 85 57.08 5.99 41.14
CA LEU A 85 57.54 4.90 42.01
C LEU A 85 59.05 4.68 41.92
N ALA A 86 59.65 4.85 40.74
CA ALA A 86 61.10 4.68 40.51
C ALA A 86 61.97 5.63 41.36
N LYS A 87 61.40 6.69 41.94
CA LYS A 87 62.09 7.60 42.88
C LYS A 87 62.41 6.95 44.24
N TYR A 88 61.85 5.78 44.53
CA TYR A 88 61.98 5.08 45.80
C TYR A 88 62.67 3.71 45.61
N PRO A 89 64.00 3.62 45.74
CA PRO A 89 64.76 2.40 45.48
C PRO A 89 64.64 1.32 46.57
N GLN A 90 63.89 1.57 47.66
CA GLN A 90 63.69 0.66 48.79
C GLN A 90 62.75 -0.50 48.43
N VAL A 91 63.15 -1.37 47.51
CA VAL A 91 62.33 -2.46 46.95
C VAL A 91 61.76 -3.45 47.97
N ASN A 92 62.38 -3.58 49.14
CA ASN A 92 61.92 -4.46 50.23
C ASN A 92 61.04 -3.74 51.27
N ASP A 93 60.78 -2.43 51.12
CA ASP A 93 59.85 -1.72 52.00
C ASP A 93 58.40 -2.13 51.68
N PRO A 94 57.58 -2.49 52.69
CA PRO A 94 56.20 -2.94 52.46
C PRO A 94 55.35 -1.97 51.64
N ASP A 95 55.54 -0.66 51.80
CA ASP A 95 54.77 0.35 51.06
C ASP A 95 55.16 0.36 49.57
N VAL A 96 56.45 0.19 49.26
CA VAL A 96 57.00 0.14 47.88
C VAL A 96 56.59 -1.16 47.20
N MET A 97 56.60 -2.28 47.92
CA MET A 97 56.10 -3.56 47.42
C MET A 97 54.62 -3.48 47.05
N ALA A 98 53.78 -2.91 47.92
CA ALA A 98 52.36 -2.74 47.66
C ALA A 98 52.09 -1.85 46.44
N ALA A 99 52.83 -0.73 46.30
CA ALA A 99 52.74 0.12 45.12
C ALA A 99 53.17 -0.61 43.84
N SER A 100 54.25 -1.40 43.91
CA SER A 100 54.77 -2.18 42.79
C SER A 100 53.78 -3.26 42.32
N GLN A 101 53.13 -3.95 43.27
CA GLN A 101 52.09 -4.92 42.97
C GLN A 101 50.90 -4.27 42.25
N LYS A 102 50.41 -3.13 42.75
CA LYS A 102 49.31 -2.40 42.10
C LYS A 102 49.69 -1.87 40.72
N LEU A 103 50.92 -1.41 40.54
CA LEU A 103 51.43 -0.99 39.23
C LEU A 103 51.43 -2.15 38.22
N GLN A 104 51.80 -3.36 38.66
CA GLN A 104 51.74 -4.56 37.82
C GLN A 104 50.31 -4.97 37.49
N GLU A 105 49.40 -4.94 38.48
CA GLU A 105 47.97 -5.20 38.25
C GLU A 105 47.39 -4.22 37.22
N PHE A 106 47.75 -2.94 37.30
CA PHE A 106 47.32 -1.93 36.34
C PHE A 106 47.86 -2.18 34.93
N ALA A 107 49.13 -2.56 34.79
CA ALA A 107 49.70 -2.96 33.50
C ALA A 107 48.96 -4.17 32.89
N ASN A 108 48.66 -5.17 33.73
CA ASN A 108 47.93 -6.37 33.30
C ASN A 108 46.51 -6.03 32.81
N LEU A 109 45.81 -5.11 33.48
CA LEU A 109 44.48 -4.66 33.03
C LEU A 109 44.55 -3.94 31.68
N ILE A 110 45.53 -3.06 31.48
CA ILE A 110 45.72 -2.38 30.19
C ILE A 110 46.00 -3.40 29.08
N GLN A 111 46.91 -4.35 29.31
CA GLN A 111 47.25 -5.37 28.33
C GLN A 111 46.09 -6.32 28.05
N PHE A 112 45.32 -6.70 29.07
CA PHE A 112 44.10 -7.47 28.92
C PHE A 112 43.10 -6.75 28.01
N GLY A 113 42.85 -5.45 28.28
CA GLY A 113 41.98 -4.61 27.46
C GLY A 113 42.41 -4.58 25.99
N ILE A 114 43.69 -4.33 25.71
CA ILE A 114 44.27 -4.33 24.34
C ILE A 114 44.09 -5.70 23.67
N ASN A 115 44.41 -6.79 24.37
CA ASN A 115 44.32 -8.13 23.79
C ASN A 115 42.87 -8.53 23.48
N GLN A 116 41.94 -8.22 24.38
CA GLN A 116 40.52 -8.51 24.17
C GLN A 116 39.91 -7.60 23.10
N SER A 117 40.29 -6.32 23.03
CA SER A 117 39.81 -5.42 21.99
C SER A 117 40.31 -5.84 20.60
N ASN A 118 41.57 -6.26 20.48
CA ASN A 118 42.11 -6.79 19.23
C ASN A 118 41.35 -8.03 18.75
N LYS A 119 41.01 -8.96 19.68
CA LYS A 119 40.18 -10.12 19.35
C LYS A 119 38.78 -9.71 18.88
N GLN A 120 38.14 -8.75 19.56
CA GLN A 120 36.82 -8.24 19.16
C GLN A 120 36.88 -7.57 17.78
N VAL A 121 37.87 -6.71 17.51
CA VAL A 121 38.03 -6.05 16.21
C VAL A 121 38.25 -7.06 15.08
N GLN A 122 39.05 -8.10 15.32
CA GLN A 122 39.25 -9.18 14.34
C GLN A 122 37.96 -9.95 14.05
N GLN A 123 37.10 -10.15 15.05
CA GLN A 123 35.80 -10.81 14.89
C GLN A 123 34.80 -9.92 14.15
N THR A 124 34.70 -8.64 14.53
CA THR A 124 33.68 -7.73 13.98
C THR A 124 34.04 -7.19 12.59
N GLY A 125 35.33 -7.12 12.24
CA GLY A 125 35.80 -6.61 10.96
C GLY A 125 35.56 -5.10 10.77
N ASN A 126 35.40 -4.66 9.52
CA ASN A 126 35.16 -3.25 9.21
C ASN A 126 33.70 -2.85 9.52
N VAL A 127 33.48 -2.33 10.73
CA VAL A 127 32.15 -1.92 11.24
C VAL A 127 31.49 -0.84 10.37
N GLN A 128 32.26 0.15 9.90
CA GLN A 128 31.71 1.27 9.12
C GLN A 128 31.15 0.80 7.78
N SER A 129 31.89 -0.08 7.07
CA SER A 129 31.40 -0.71 5.84
C SER A 129 30.21 -1.63 6.10
N ARG A 130 30.21 -2.40 7.20
CA ARG A 130 29.06 -3.24 7.58
C ARG A 130 27.79 -2.42 7.81
N LEU A 131 27.89 -1.32 8.57
CA LEU A 131 26.75 -0.43 8.84
C LEU A 131 26.25 0.27 7.57
N THR A 132 27.16 0.68 6.69
CA THR A 132 26.81 1.24 5.36
C THR A 132 26.01 0.22 4.53
N ASN A 133 26.49 -1.02 4.44
CA ASN A 133 25.82 -2.07 3.69
C ASN A 133 24.46 -2.44 4.28
N ILE A 134 24.34 -2.46 5.61
CA ILE A 134 23.05 -2.68 6.29
C ILE A 134 22.06 -1.57 5.94
N GLU A 135 22.47 -0.31 6.05
CA GLU A 135 21.61 0.82 5.71
C GLU A 135 21.16 0.79 4.25
N GLN A 136 22.09 0.53 3.32
CA GLN A 136 21.78 0.41 1.90
C GLN A 136 20.78 -0.73 1.64
N ALA A 137 21.04 -1.92 2.17
CA ALA A 137 20.16 -3.08 1.97
C ALA A 137 18.74 -2.83 2.52
N LEU A 138 18.61 -2.19 3.68
CA LEU A 138 17.31 -1.82 4.24
C LEU A 138 16.56 -0.78 3.38
N ARG A 139 17.28 0.13 2.71
CA ARG A 139 16.67 1.13 1.81
C ARG A 139 16.27 0.55 0.46
N GLU A 140 17.07 -0.37 -0.08
CA GLU A 140 16.82 -1.03 -1.38
C GLU A 140 15.68 -2.05 -1.31
N ASN A 141 15.37 -2.57 -0.11
CA ASN A 141 14.36 -3.60 0.09
C ASN A 141 13.23 -3.11 1.02
N PRO A 142 12.46 -2.08 0.62
CA PRO A 142 11.35 -1.58 1.42
C PRO A 142 10.22 -2.61 1.51
N ALA A 143 9.48 -2.57 2.62
CA ALA A 143 8.26 -3.37 2.75
C ALA A 143 7.23 -2.98 1.68
N PRO A 144 6.61 -3.95 0.98
CA PRO A 144 5.53 -3.65 0.05
C PRO A 144 4.26 -3.20 0.81
N GLY A 145 3.38 -2.48 0.10
CA GLY A 145 2.00 -2.28 0.57
C GLY A 145 1.20 -3.58 0.55
N TRP A 146 -0.05 -3.55 1.02
CA TRP A 146 -0.94 -4.72 0.92
C TRP A 146 -1.36 -4.97 -0.54
N LEU A 147 -1.65 -6.23 -0.87
CA LEU A 147 -1.98 -6.66 -2.22
C LEU A 147 -3.48 -6.47 -2.50
N GLN A 148 -3.82 -5.66 -3.51
CA GLN A 148 -5.20 -5.29 -3.83
C GLN A 148 -5.82 -6.19 -4.89
N ALA A 149 -7.00 -6.75 -4.60
CA ALA A 149 -7.75 -7.55 -5.56
C ALA A 149 -8.43 -6.67 -6.65
N PRO A 150 -8.61 -7.16 -7.89
CA PRO A 150 -8.16 -8.47 -8.38
C PRO A 150 -6.69 -8.50 -8.79
N PHE A 151 -6.04 -9.66 -8.68
CA PHE A 151 -4.65 -9.87 -9.10
C PHE A 151 -4.41 -11.27 -9.67
N SER A 152 -3.37 -11.38 -10.50
CA SER A 152 -2.88 -12.63 -11.09
C SER A 152 -1.92 -13.38 -10.16
N GLU A 153 -1.65 -14.65 -10.48
CA GLU A 153 -0.65 -15.46 -9.75
C GLU A 153 0.75 -14.83 -9.82
N ALA A 154 1.13 -14.27 -10.98
CA ALA A 154 2.42 -13.61 -11.15
C ALA A 154 2.56 -12.39 -10.22
N GLN A 155 1.52 -11.56 -10.13
CA GLN A 155 1.49 -10.41 -9.21
C GLN A 155 1.56 -10.86 -7.74
N ALA A 156 0.82 -11.90 -7.36
CA ALA A 156 0.88 -12.46 -6.02
C ALA A 156 2.27 -13.01 -5.68
N ARG A 157 2.91 -13.76 -6.60
CA ARG A 157 4.28 -14.28 -6.41
C ARG A 157 5.30 -13.16 -6.26
N GLN A 158 5.23 -12.13 -7.10
CA GLN A 158 6.10 -10.96 -7.00
C GLN A 158 5.93 -10.26 -5.65
N TRP A 159 4.69 -10.09 -5.20
CA TRP A 159 4.38 -9.47 -3.92
C TRP A 159 4.93 -10.30 -2.74
N ILE A 160 4.71 -11.62 -2.73
CA ILE A 160 5.25 -12.53 -1.70
C ILE A 160 6.78 -12.47 -1.67
N ASN A 161 7.43 -12.49 -2.84
CA ASN A 161 8.89 -12.42 -2.93
C ASN A 161 9.42 -11.08 -2.40
N THR A 162 8.74 -9.97 -2.71
CA THR A 162 9.11 -8.63 -2.21
C THR A 162 8.97 -8.55 -0.69
N ALA A 163 7.85 -9.05 -0.14
CA ALA A 163 7.61 -9.12 1.29
C ALA A 163 8.64 -9.99 2.01
N GLY A 164 8.93 -11.18 1.47
CA GLY A 164 9.92 -12.11 1.99
C GLY A 164 11.34 -11.54 1.97
N LEU A 165 11.73 -10.89 0.88
CA LEU A 165 13.04 -10.24 0.74
C LEU A 165 13.21 -9.09 1.74
N ALA A 166 12.20 -8.22 1.87
CA ALA A 166 12.22 -7.12 2.84
C ALA A 166 12.34 -7.64 4.28
N LYS A 167 11.52 -8.64 4.66
CA LYS A 167 11.56 -9.24 5.99
C LYS A 167 12.89 -9.94 6.27
N GLY A 168 13.35 -10.79 5.36
CA GLY A 168 14.63 -11.50 5.52
C GLY A 168 15.84 -10.56 5.56
N THR A 169 15.80 -9.45 4.82
CA THR A 169 16.84 -8.40 4.90
C THR A 169 16.83 -7.73 6.26
N ALA A 170 15.64 -7.37 6.78
CA ALA A 170 15.50 -6.75 8.08
C ALA A 170 15.91 -7.68 9.24
N GLU A 171 15.56 -8.96 9.20
CA GLU A 171 15.96 -9.95 10.21
C GLU A 171 17.49 -10.12 10.24
N LYS A 172 18.12 -10.28 9.07
CA LYS A 172 19.60 -10.32 8.96
C LYS A 172 20.25 -9.05 9.49
N ALA A 173 19.67 -7.88 9.18
CA ALA A 173 20.15 -6.61 9.71
C ALA A 173 20.08 -6.56 11.24
N LEU A 174 18.99 -7.02 11.86
CA LEU A 174 18.86 -7.04 13.33
C LEU A 174 19.91 -7.92 14.00
N THR A 175 20.19 -9.12 13.45
CA THR A 175 21.26 -9.99 13.96
C THR A 175 22.62 -9.30 13.87
N ALA A 176 22.95 -8.72 12.71
CA ALA A 176 24.23 -8.03 12.51
C ALA A 176 24.38 -6.78 13.41
N LEU A 177 23.32 -5.99 13.57
CA LEU A 177 23.31 -4.81 14.43
C LEU A 177 23.48 -5.18 15.91
N THR A 178 22.89 -6.30 16.35
CA THR A 178 23.06 -6.81 17.72
C THR A 178 24.52 -7.21 17.98
N GLU A 179 25.15 -7.91 17.04
CA GLU A 179 26.57 -8.28 17.11
C GLU A 179 27.47 -7.03 17.16
N ILE A 180 27.23 -6.05 16.28
CA ILE A 180 27.98 -4.78 16.25
C ILE A 180 27.80 -4.03 17.58
N ALA A 181 26.58 -3.93 18.10
CA ALA A 181 26.30 -3.26 19.37
C ALA A 181 27.06 -3.89 20.54
N GLN A 182 27.27 -5.22 20.51
CA GLN A 182 28.00 -5.96 21.54
C GLN A 182 29.52 -5.84 21.43
N THR A 183 30.06 -5.72 20.22
CA THR A 183 31.50 -5.90 19.97
C THR A 183 32.24 -4.64 19.50
N ALA A 184 31.56 -3.69 18.86
CA ALA A 184 32.21 -2.50 18.31
C ALA A 184 32.25 -1.32 19.29
N TYR A 185 33.35 -0.57 19.26
CA TYR A 185 33.43 0.77 19.84
C TYR A 185 32.93 1.81 18.82
N LEU A 186 31.84 2.48 19.18
CA LEU A 186 31.18 3.49 18.35
C LEU A 186 30.98 4.75 19.21
N PRO A 187 31.97 5.65 19.27
CA PRO A 187 31.84 6.91 19.99
C PRO A 187 30.79 7.80 19.32
N VAL A 188 30.09 8.60 20.12
CA VAL A 188 29.13 9.58 19.59
C VAL A 188 29.88 10.67 18.86
N ASN A 189 29.53 10.92 17.60
CA ASN A 189 30.20 11.88 16.74
C ASN A 189 29.40 13.20 16.67
N SER A 190 30.08 14.32 16.44
CA SER A 190 29.41 15.56 16.06
C SER A 190 29.07 15.52 14.57
N GLY A 191 27.79 15.46 14.21
CA GLY A 191 27.31 15.44 12.83
C GLY A 191 26.57 14.14 12.50
N THR A 192 26.23 13.93 11.22
CA THR A 192 25.52 12.74 10.76
C THR A 192 26.29 12.04 9.64
N VAL A 193 25.96 10.78 9.37
CA VAL A 193 26.53 10.04 8.24
C VAL A 193 26.28 10.77 6.91
N GLN A 194 25.13 11.43 6.78
CA GLN A 194 24.78 12.23 5.61
C GLN A 194 25.69 13.46 5.42
N SER A 195 26.23 14.02 6.52
CA SER A 195 27.23 15.09 6.45
C SER A 195 28.67 14.57 6.35
N GLY A 196 28.87 13.27 6.12
CA GLY A 196 30.18 12.64 5.98
C GLY A 196 30.82 12.18 7.30
N ALA A 197 30.08 12.20 8.42
CA ALA A 197 30.58 11.64 9.68
C ALA A 197 30.57 10.10 9.66
N ASN A 198 31.39 9.48 10.50
CA ASN A 198 31.34 8.04 10.71
C ASN A 198 30.06 7.64 11.44
N TYR A 199 29.57 6.43 11.17
CA TYR A 199 28.48 5.82 11.94
C TYR A 199 28.85 5.73 13.42
N ASP A 200 27.87 6.00 14.28
CA ASP A 200 28.02 5.91 15.73
C ASP A 200 26.99 5.00 16.42
N LYS A 201 26.96 5.01 17.75
CA LYS A 201 26.04 4.20 18.55
C LYS A 201 24.57 4.59 18.34
N GLN A 202 24.27 5.86 18.06
CA GLN A 202 22.90 6.31 17.78
C GLN A 202 22.42 5.77 16.44
N ASP A 203 23.30 5.70 15.44
CA ASP A 203 22.97 5.10 14.15
C ASP A 203 22.61 3.62 14.25
N VAL A 204 23.29 2.85 15.10
CA VAL A 204 22.91 1.44 15.34
C VAL A 204 21.47 1.34 15.85
N GLY A 205 21.07 2.24 16.77
CA GLY A 205 19.69 2.33 17.25
C GLY A 205 18.70 2.73 16.15
N ARG A 206 19.06 3.71 15.33
CA ARG A 206 18.27 4.17 14.16
C ARG A 206 18.03 3.03 13.16
N LEU A 207 19.09 2.29 12.79
CA LEU A 207 19.00 1.16 11.86
C LEU A 207 18.21 -0.01 12.46
N THR A 208 18.33 -0.26 13.76
CA THR A 208 17.53 -1.26 14.47
C THR A 208 16.04 -0.91 14.39
N ASN A 209 15.69 0.35 14.61
CA ASN A 209 14.31 0.83 14.49
C ASN A 209 13.79 0.74 13.04
N MET A 210 14.63 1.02 12.05
CA MET A 210 14.29 0.88 10.63
C MET A 210 13.99 -0.58 10.26
N ALA A 211 14.84 -1.52 10.69
CA ALA A 211 14.63 -2.95 10.46
C ALA A 211 13.36 -3.46 11.15
N ASN A 212 13.16 -3.14 12.43
CA ASN A 212 11.93 -3.48 13.16
C ASN A 212 10.67 -2.91 12.49
N THR A 213 10.74 -1.68 11.99
CA THR A 213 9.61 -1.06 11.27
C THR A 213 9.33 -1.76 9.95
N THR A 214 10.37 -2.21 9.24
CA THR A 214 10.21 -2.97 8.00
C THR A 214 9.50 -4.30 8.27
N ILE A 215 9.93 -5.05 9.29
CA ILE A 215 9.27 -6.31 9.69
C ILE A 215 7.80 -6.09 10.04
N ARG A 216 7.51 -5.06 10.85
CA ARG A 216 6.14 -4.70 11.22
C ARG A 216 5.28 -4.41 9.98
N LYS A 217 5.77 -3.54 9.09
CA LYS A 217 5.05 -3.19 7.85
C LYS A 217 4.79 -4.40 6.95
N VAL A 218 5.74 -5.34 6.85
CA VAL A 218 5.52 -6.60 6.10
C VAL A 218 4.40 -7.42 6.75
N ASN A 219 4.43 -7.61 8.07
CA ASN A 219 3.40 -8.37 8.77
C ASN A 219 2.01 -7.70 8.67
N ASP A 220 1.97 -6.36 8.75
CA ASP A 220 0.75 -5.57 8.57
C ASP A 220 0.21 -5.74 7.14
N ALA A 221 1.08 -5.65 6.13
CA ALA A 221 0.69 -5.82 4.73
C ALA A 221 0.12 -7.22 4.45
N VAL A 222 0.69 -8.27 5.04
CA VAL A 222 0.15 -9.65 4.97
C VAL A 222 -1.23 -9.71 5.63
N THR A 223 -1.35 -9.23 6.86
CA THR A 223 -2.60 -9.26 7.61
C THR A 223 -3.71 -8.50 6.87
N THR A 224 -3.42 -7.29 6.37
CA THR A 224 -4.38 -6.49 5.61
C THR A 224 -4.77 -7.14 4.30
N THR A 225 -3.83 -7.79 3.59
CA THR A 225 -4.13 -8.55 2.36
C THR A 225 -5.13 -9.66 2.65
N GLU A 226 -4.90 -10.46 3.70
CA GLU A 226 -5.79 -11.57 4.06
C GLU A 226 -7.18 -11.09 4.51
N GLN A 227 -7.23 -10.00 5.28
CA GLN A 227 -8.50 -9.38 5.69
C GLN A 227 -9.28 -8.85 4.49
N ASN A 228 -8.60 -8.16 3.56
CA ASN A 228 -9.23 -7.64 2.35
C ASN A 228 -9.77 -8.78 1.48
N LEU A 229 -9.01 -9.86 1.31
CA LEU A 229 -9.46 -11.04 0.58
C LEU A 229 -10.73 -11.64 1.21
N ARG A 230 -10.80 -11.76 2.55
CA ARG A 230 -12.03 -12.23 3.23
C ARG A 230 -13.22 -11.31 2.96
N GLN A 231 -13.05 -10.00 3.10
CA GLN A 231 -14.10 -9.02 2.83
C GLN A 231 -14.59 -9.09 1.38
N VAL A 232 -13.66 -9.20 0.43
CA VAL A 232 -13.97 -9.36 -1.00
C VAL A 232 -14.74 -10.67 -1.25
N ALA A 233 -14.38 -11.77 -0.59
CA ALA A 233 -15.10 -13.03 -0.71
C ALA A 233 -16.54 -12.94 -0.19
N GLU A 234 -16.76 -12.23 0.91
CA GLU A 234 -18.09 -11.99 1.49
C GLU A 234 -18.96 -11.12 0.57
N MET A 235 -18.41 -10.02 0.05
CA MET A 235 -19.11 -9.14 -0.88
C MET A 235 -19.51 -9.88 -2.16
N GLN A 236 -18.57 -10.63 -2.74
CA GLN A 236 -18.86 -11.49 -3.89
C GLN A 236 -19.98 -12.50 -3.59
N GLY A 237 -20.00 -13.09 -2.39
CA GLY A 237 -21.07 -14.01 -2.00
C GLY A 237 -22.45 -13.36 -2.07
N LYS A 238 -22.57 -12.12 -1.56
CA LYS A 238 -23.82 -11.35 -1.60
C LYS A 238 -24.22 -10.99 -3.03
N GLU A 239 -23.28 -10.52 -3.84
CA GLU A 239 -23.54 -10.17 -5.24
C GLU A 239 -23.95 -11.39 -6.08
N LEU A 240 -23.37 -12.56 -5.80
CA LEU A 240 -23.76 -13.80 -6.48
C LEU A 240 -25.15 -14.30 -6.07
N LEU A 241 -25.57 -14.08 -4.83
CA LEU A 241 -26.93 -14.40 -4.39
C LEU A 241 -27.97 -13.55 -5.12
N ALA A 242 -27.69 -12.26 -5.35
CA ALA A 242 -28.60 -11.38 -6.09
C ALA A 242 -28.89 -11.90 -7.51
N TYR A 243 -27.96 -12.60 -8.16
CA TYR A 243 -28.22 -13.22 -9.47
C TYR A 243 -29.21 -14.38 -9.40
N ASN A 244 -29.32 -15.08 -8.26
CA ASN A 244 -30.30 -16.15 -8.10
C ASN A 244 -31.71 -15.63 -7.84
N GLU A 245 -31.82 -14.39 -7.37
CA GLU A 245 -33.09 -13.75 -7.06
C GLU A 245 -33.78 -13.18 -8.30
N ILE A 246 -33.08 -13.10 -9.43
CA ILE A 246 -33.66 -12.68 -10.71
C ILE A 246 -34.73 -13.71 -11.13
N ASP A 247 -35.99 -13.29 -11.16
CA ASP A 247 -37.09 -14.12 -11.67
C ASP A 247 -37.24 -13.89 -13.18
N PRO A 248 -36.87 -14.87 -14.03
CA PRO A 248 -37.02 -14.73 -15.47
C PRO A 248 -38.48 -14.66 -15.93
N ASN A 249 -39.47 -14.88 -15.07
CA ASN A 249 -40.89 -14.75 -15.40
C ASN A 249 -41.49 -13.42 -14.95
N ASP A 250 -40.79 -12.64 -14.13
CA ASP A 250 -41.25 -11.31 -13.72
C ASP A 250 -40.97 -10.28 -14.84
N PRO A 251 -41.99 -9.52 -15.31
CA PRO A 251 -41.80 -8.57 -16.41
C PRO A 251 -40.80 -7.44 -16.11
N SER A 252 -40.68 -7.02 -14.85
CA SER A 252 -39.71 -5.99 -14.44
C SER A 252 -38.30 -6.55 -14.52
N ASP A 253 -38.07 -7.77 -14.02
CA ASP A 253 -36.77 -8.43 -14.09
C ASP A 253 -36.37 -8.77 -15.53
N GLN A 254 -37.30 -9.27 -16.35
CA GLN A 254 -37.08 -9.46 -17.78
C GLN A 254 -36.59 -8.17 -18.46
N SER A 255 -37.29 -7.07 -18.20
CA SER A 255 -36.93 -5.75 -18.70
C SER A 255 -35.52 -5.35 -18.25
N ASN A 256 -35.27 -5.38 -16.94
CA ASN A 256 -34.06 -4.82 -16.34
C ASN A 256 -32.78 -5.63 -16.61
N TYR A 257 -32.87 -6.97 -16.61
CA TYR A 257 -31.69 -7.84 -16.66
C TYR A 257 -31.43 -8.49 -18.03
N PHE A 258 -32.43 -8.56 -18.91
CA PHE A 258 -32.31 -9.29 -20.18
C PHE A 258 -32.59 -8.42 -21.39
N LEU A 259 -33.62 -7.57 -21.33
CA LEU A 259 -34.19 -6.94 -22.52
C LEU A 259 -33.73 -5.50 -22.73
N ASN A 260 -33.55 -4.71 -21.68
CA ASN A 260 -33.16 -3.31 -21.79
C ASN A 260 -31.80 -3.14 -22.45
N GLU A 261 -31.61 -1.98 -23.08
CA GLU A 261 -30.33 -1.61 -23.68
C GLU A 261 -29.19 -1.68 -22.66
N GLY A 262 -28.09 -2.31 -23.05
CA GLY A 262 -26.92 -2.50 -22.17
C GLY A 262 -27.09 -3.53 -21.05
N ALA A 263 -28.27 -4.12 -20.84
CA ALA A 263 -28.50 -5.10 -19.77
C ALA A 263 -27.56 -6.31 -19.89
N GLU A 264 -27.47 -6.89 -21.10
CA GLU A 264 -26.55 -7.99 -21.40
C GLU A 264 -25.09 -7.65 -21.10
N ALA A 265 -24.61 -6.52 -21.60
CA ALA A 265 -23.23 -6.09 -21.38
C ALA A 265 -22.94 -5.87 -19.90
N LYS A 266 -23.89 -5.27 -19.16
CA LYS A 266 -23.80 -5.08 -17.71
C LYS A 266 -23.70 -6.41 -16.96
N MET A 267 -24.51 -7.39 -17.33
CA MET A 267 -24.53 -8.71 -16.69
C MET A 267 -23.23 -9.48 -16.96
N PHE A 268 -22.77 -9.55 -18.21
CA PHE A 268 -21.49 -10.19 -18.53
C PHE A 268 -20.29 -9.48 -17.89
N ALA A 269 -20.26 -8.15 -17.88
CA ALA A 269 -19.23 -7.40 -17.16
C ALA A 269 -19.26 -7.69 -15.65
N GLY A 270 -20.44 -7.91 -15.07
CA GLY A 270 -20.63 -8.39 -13.71
C GLY A 270 -20.01 -9.76 -13.49
N PHE A 271 -20.30 -10.74 -14.34
CA PHE A 271 -19.72 -12.10 -14.25
C PHE A 271 -18.20 -12.10 -14.41
N GLU A 272 -17.65 -11.35 -15.37
CA GLU A 272 -16.20 -11.22 -15.57
C GLU A 272 -15.52 -10.62 -14.34
N ARG A 273 -16.14 -9.61 -13.71
CA ARG A 273 -15.66 -9.04 -12.44
C ARG A 273 -15.65 -10.09 -11.33
N GLN A 274 -16.72 -10.86 -11.18
CA GLN A 274 -16.79 -11.93 -10.18
C GLN A 274 -15.74 -13.00 -10.44
N MET A 275 -15.55 -13.38 -11.71
CA MET A 275 -14.56 -14.37 -12.11
C MET A 275 -13.14 -13.90 -11.79
N ALA A 276 -12.80 -12.64 -12.08
CA ALA A 276 -11.51 -12.05 -11.74
C ALA A 276 -11.25 -12.05 -10.22
N ILE A 277 -12.27 -11.72 -9.43
CA ILE A 277 -12.21 -11.79 -7.97
C ILE A 277 -12.00 -13.24 -7.49
N ALA A 278 -12.77 -14.20 -7.99
CA ALA A 278 -12.65 -15.60 -7.59
C ALA A 278 -11.25 -16.17 -7.93
N ASN A 279 -10.73 -15.82 -9.11
CA ASN A 279 -9.39 -16.22 -9.55
C ASN A 279 -8.27 -15.59 -8.71
N THR A 280 -8.52 -14.46 -8.05
CA THR A 280 -7.56 -13.84 -7.14
C THR A 280 -7.25 -14.75 -5.93
N PHE A 281 -8.26 -15.47 -5.43
CA PHE A 281 -8.06 -16.44 -4.33
C PHE A 281 -7.26 -17.66 -4.79
N VAL A 282 -7.54 -18.17 -6.00
CA VAL A 282 -6.76 -19.25 -6.63
C VAL A 282 -5.30 -18.82 -6.77
N ALA A 283 -5.08 -17.63 -7.33
CA ALA A 283 -3.77 -17.04 -7.54
C ALA A 283 -2.99 -16.90 -6.22
N TYR A 284 -3.64 -16.40 -5.16
CA TYR A 284 -3.00 -16.24 -3.85
C TYR A 284 -2.55 -17.58 -3.25
N GLN A 285 -3.39 -18.63 -3.29
CA GLN A 285 -3.01 -19.94 -2.76
C GLN A 285 -1.86 -20.57 -3.57
N LYS A 286 -1.92 -20.52 -4.89
CA LYS A 286 -0.83 -21.02 -5.75
C LYS A 286 0.48 -20.27 -5.53
N ALA A 287 0.41 -18.95 -5.35
CA ALA A 287 1.58 -18.13 -5.09
C ALA A 287 2.27 -18.51 -3.76
N MET A 288 1.50 -18.92 -2.75
CA MET A 288 2.00 -19.48 -1.50
C MET A 288 2.47 -20.95 -1.61
N GLY A 289 2.38 -21.57 -2.79
CA GLY A 289 2.72 -22.98 -3.00
C GLY A 289 1.65 -23.97 -2.55
N ASN A 290 0.46 -23.48 -2.22
CA ASN A 290 -0.67 -24.32 -1.81
C ASN A 290 -1.51 -24.72 -3.03
N THR A 291 -2.11 -25.91 -2.95
CA THR A 291 -3.16 -26.31 -3.90
C THR A 291 -4.45 -25.56 -3.55
N PRO A 292 -5.15 -24.96 -4.54
CA PRO A 292 -6.44 -24.32 -4.32
C PRO A 292 -7.41 -25.23 -3.58
N ASN A 293 -7.96 -24.78 -2.45
CA ASN A 293 -8.93 -25.56 -1.71
C ASN A 293 -10.27 -25.68 -2.47
N LYS A 294 -11.05 -26.70 -2.11
CA LYS A 294 -12.32 -27.01 -2.78
C LYS A 294 -13.31 -25.83 -2.78
N ALA A 295 -13.38 -25.08 -1.69
CA ALA A 295 -14.30 -23.95 -1.58
C ALA A 295 -14.02 -22.85 -2.62
N ILE A 296 -12.75 -22.59 -2.92
CA ILE A 296 -12.35 -21.62 -3.96
C ILE A 296 -12.65 -22.17 -5.36
N THR A 297 -12.34 -23.45 -5.62
CA THR A 297 -12.60 -24.04 -6.94
C THR A 297 -14.09 -24.17 -7.23
N ASP A 298 -14.90 -24.55 -6.24
CA ASP A 298 -16.35 -24.61 -6.34
C ASP A 298 -16.96 -23.23 -6.65
N ARG A 299 -16.39 -22.18 -6.06
CA ARG A 299 -16.83 -20.80 -6.30
C ARG A 299 -16.57 -20.34 -7.73
N VAL A 300 -15.41 -20.66 -8.30
CA VAL A 300 -15.11 -20.40 -9.72
C VAL A 300 -16.10 -21.13 -10.62
N ALA A 301 -16.32 -22.43 -10.36
CA ALA A 301 -17.27 -23.24 -11.13
C ALA A 301 -18.71 -22.72 -11.02
N TYR A 302 -19.10 -22.25 -9.84
CA TYR A 302 -20.43 -21.69 -9.61
C TYR A 302 -20.67 -20.39 -10.39
N ILE A 303 -19.70 -19.49 -10.46
CA ILE A 303 -19.81 -18.25 -11.26
C ILE A 303 -20.02 -18.59 -12.74
N GLU A 304 -19.27 -19.57 -13.26
CA GLU A 304 -19.41 -20.02 -14.63
C GLU A 304 -20.78 -20.66 -14.89
N GLN A 305 -21.28 -21.46 -13.93
CA GLN A 305 -22.64 -22.02 -14.00
C GLN A 305 -23.72 -20.93 -14.04
N VAL A 306 -23.61 -19.90 -13.20
CA VAL A 306 -24.56 -18.77 -13.19
C VAL A 306 -24.50 -18.00 -14.51
N ARG A 307 -23.31 -17.75 -15.05
CA ARG A 307 -23.12 -17.12 -16.37
C ARG A 307 -23.79 -17.92 -17.49
N GLN A 308 -23.62 -19.24 -17.50
CA GLN A 308 -24.23 -20.12 -18.49
C GLN A 308 -25.76 -20.13 -18.36
N ARG A 309 -26.28 -20.21 -17.13
CA ARG A 309 -27.72 -20.11 -16.87
C ARG A 309 -28.29 -18.78 -17.35
N TYR A 310 -27.62 -17.67 -17.07
CA TYR A 310 -28.04 -16.35 -17.56
C TYR A 310 -28.10 -16.32 -19.09
N SER A 311 -27.06 -16.82 -19.76
CA SER A 311 -26.98 -16.84 -21.23
C SER A 311 -28.16 -17.63 -21.83
N ALA A 312 -28.41 -18.82 -21.31
CA ALA A 312 -29.54 -19.66 -21.75
C ALA A 312 -30.90 -19.01 -21.50
N LEU A 313 -31.09 -18.38 -20.33
CA LEU A 313 -32.33 -17.66 -20.03
C LEU A 313 -32.53 -16.46 -20.95
N ARG A 314 -31.45 -15.71 -21.22
CA ARG A 314 -31.49 -14.56 -22.11
C ARG A 314 -31.89 -14.98 -23.52
N ASP A 315 -31.28 -16.04 -24.06
CA ASP A 315 -31.59 -16.53 -25.39
C ASP A 315 -33.06 -16.96 -25.50
N LYS A 316 -33.58 -17.62 -24.46
CA LYS A 316 -35.00 -17.95 -24.35
C LYS A 316 -35.89 -16.69 -24.31
N ILE A 317 -35.65 -15.76 -23.40
CA ILE A 317 -36.48 -14.55 -23.19
C ILE A 317 -36.48 -13.66 -24.45
N VAL A 318 -35.32 -13.45 -25.06
CA VAL A 318 -35.20 -12.67 -26.30
C VAL A 318 -35.84 -13.40 -27.47
N GLY A 319 -35.68 -14.73 -27.54
CA GLY A 319 -36.28 -15.59 -28.56
C GLY A 319 -37.80 -15.67 -28.50
N GLU A 320 -38.39 -15.66 -27.30
CA GLU A 320 -39.85 -15.71 -27.10
C GLU A 320 -40.53 -14.34 -27.24
N ARG A 321 -39.75 -13.25 -27.27
CA ARG A 321 -40.32 -11.91 -27.37
C ARG A 321 -40.82 -11.62 -28.77
N GLY A 322 -42.13 -11.53 -28.92
CA GLY A 322 -42.81 -11.07 -30.12
C GLY A 322 -43.24 -9.60 -30.08
N LEU A 323 -43.86 -9.16 -31.18
CA LEU A 323 -44.63 -7.93 -31.21
C LEU A 323 -45.81 -8.00 -30.22
N PRO A 324 -46.22 -6.86 -29.64
CA PRO A 324 -47.45 -6.83 -28.83
C PRO A 324 -48.67 -7.16 -29.71
N PRO A 325 -49.77 -7.64 -29.11
CA PRO A 325 -51.00 -7.87 -29.86
C PRO A 325 -51.53 -6.53 -30.41
N ALA A 326 -51.95 -6.54 -31.68
CA ALA A 326 -52.61 -5.41 -32.30
C ALA A 326 -53.98 -5.19 -31.66
N LYS A 327 -54.26 -3.95 -31.23
CA LYS A 327 -55.59 -3.54 -30.75
C LYS A 327 -56.47 -2.96 -31.84
N SER A 328 -55.88 -2.58 -32.97
CA SER A 328 -56.57 -2.10 -34.16
C SER A 328 -55.77 -2.45 -35.41
N THR A 329 -56.50 -2.72 -36.50
CA THR A 329 -55.94 -2.97 -37.84
C THR A 329 -56.29 -1.84 -38.82
N ASP A 330 -56.72 -0.69 -38.31
CA ASP A 330 -57.08 0.48 -39.11
C ASP A 330 -55.92 0.93 -40.00
N SER A 331 -56.13 0.83 -41.31
CA SER A 331 -55.15 1.19 -42.34
C SER A 331 -54.74 2.66 -42.29
N GLU A 332 -55.61 3.56 -41.84
CA GLU A 332 -55.32 4.98 -41.74
C GLU A 332 -54.38 5.27 -40.56
N LEU A 333 -54.59 4.62 -39.41
CA LEU A 333 -53.68 4.74 -38.26
C LEU A 333 -52.29 4.19 -38.57
N ILE A 334 -52.22 3.06 -39.30
CA ILE A 334 -50.95 2.49 -39.77
C ILE A 334 -50.24 3.45 -40.74
N ARG A 335 -50.99 4.07 -41.66
CA ARG A 335 -50.45 5.05 -42.61
C ARG A 335 -49.89 6.28 -41.88
N ILE A 336 -50.61 6.80 -40.90
CA ILE A 336 -50.16 7.92 -40.06
C ILE A 336 -48.87 7.55 -39.30
N ALA A 337 -48.85 6.38 -38.65
CA ALA A 337 -47.66 5.92 -37.91
C ALA A 337 -46.43 5.77 -38.82
N LYS A 338 -46.59 5.21 -40.02
CA LYS A 338 -45.50 5.13 -41.03
C LYS A 338 -45.01 6.51 -41.47
N ALA A 339 -45.92 7.48 -41.65
CA ALA A 339 -45.54 8.86 -41.99
C ALA A 339 -44.73 9.53 -40.86
N ILE A 340 -45.11 9.30 -39.59
CA ILE A 340 -44.34 9.77 -38.44
C ILE A 340 -42.94 9.15 -38.44
N LEU A 341 -42.82 7.83 -38.63
CA LEU A 341 -41.53 7.13 -38.66
C LEU A 341 -40.63 7.60 -39.80
N ALA A 342 -41.20 7.98 -40.95
CA ALA A 342 -40.44 8.50 -42.09
C ALA A 342 -39.99 9.96 -41.93
N THR A 343 -40.44 10.68 -40.89
CA THR A 343 -40.11 12.10 -40.72
C THR A 343 -38.66 12.26 -40.21
N PRO A 344 -37.74 12.88 -40.98
CA PRO A 344 -36.31 12.91 -40.63
C PRO A 344 -35.99 13.57 -39.29
N ARG A 345 -36.78 14.56 -38.86
CA ARG A 345 -36.58 15.28 -37.60
C ARG A 345 -36.65 14.39 -36.36
N TYR A 346 -37.31 13.24 -36.44
CA TYR A 346 -37.42 12.29 -35.32
C TYR A 346 -36.32 11.23 -35.31
N GLN A 347 -35.55 11.11 -36.38
CA GLN A 347 -34.41 10.19 -36.48
C GLN A 347 -34.76 8.72 -36.18
N PHE A 348 -36.01 8.32 -36.38
CA PHE A 348 -36.39 6.92 -36.37
C PHE A 348 -35.69 6.24 -37.55
N GLY A 349 -34.79 5.29 -37.26
CA GLY A 349 -34.00 4.58 -38.26
C GLY A 349 -34.84 3.58 -39.08
N ARG A 350 -34.19 2.53 -39.59
CA ARG A 350 -34.90 1.43 -40.25
C ARG A 350 -35.88 0.80 -39.25
N HIS A 351 -37.15 0.66 -39.64
CA HIS A 351 -38.19 0.12 -38.77
C HIS A 351 -38.85 -1.14 -39.37
N GLY A 352 -39.40 -1.98 -38.50
CA GLY A 352 -40.18 -3.17 -38.85
C GLY A 352 -41.67 -2.87 -39.02
N PRO A 353 -42.54 -3.89 -38.90
CA PRO A 353 -43.99 -3.72 -38.93
C PRO A 353 -44.51 -2.82 -37.81
N VAL A 354 -45.55 -2.05 -38.14
CA VAL A 354 -46.23 -1.17 -37.19
C VAL A 354 -47.45 -1.90 -36.61
N VAL A 355 -47.53 -1.93 -35.29
CA VAL A 355 -48.67 -2.48 -34.54
C VAL A 355 -49.37 -1.36 -33.80
N ILE A 356 -50.67 -1.17 -34.04
CA ILE A 356 -51.47 -0.21 -33.29
C ILE A 356 -51.83 -0.81 -31.92
N THR A 357 -51.49 -0.10 -30.83
CA THR A 357 -51.61 -0.61 -29.45
C THR A 357 -52.74 0.07 -28.66
N THR A 358 -53.54 0.89 -29.34
CA THR A 358 -54.78 1.52 -28.86
C THR A 358 -55.95 1.10 -29.74
N GLU A 359 -57.13 0.93 -29.16
CA GLU A 359 -58.34 0.53 -29.91
C GLU A 359 -58.84 1.68 -30.80
N ASN A 360 -58.88 2.90 -30.25
CA ASN A 360 -59.37 4.10 -30.92
C ASN A 360 -58.47 5.29 -30.63
N ILE A 361 -58.64 6.37 -31.41
CA ILE A 361 -58.08 7.68 -31.10
C ILE A 361 -58.70 8.20 -29.79
N VAL A 362 -57.87 8.74 -28.90
CA VAL A 362 -58.28 9.32 -27.63
C VAL A 362 -58.03 10.81 -27.67
N GLN A 363 -59.06 11.61 -27.40
CA GLN A 363 -58.91 13.06 -27.22
C GLN A 363 -58.39 13.35 -25.81
N ARG A 364 -57.46 14.29 -25.71
CA ARG A 364 -56.84 14.73 -24.46
C ARG A 364 -56.82 16.24 -24.38
N GLU A 365 -56.94 16.74 -23.17
CA GLU A 365 -56.86 18.16 -22.86
C GLU A 365 -55.92 18.37 -21.66
N LYS A 366 -55.11 19.41 -21.72
CA LYS A 366 -54.21 19.80 -20.63
C LYS A 366 -54.04 21.32 -20.60
N GLU A 367 -54.17 21.88 -19.41
CA GLU A 367 -53.82 23.26 -19.13
C GLU A 367 -52.37 23.34 -18.64
N LEU A 368 -51.60 24.28 -19.18
CA LEU A 368 -50.25 24.57 -18.73
C LEU A 368 -50.09 26.08 -18.62
N SER A 369 -49.62 26.54 -17.47
CA SER A 369 -49.34 27.96 -17.24
C SER A 369 -47.86 28.18 -16.98
N GLU A 370 -47.33 29.25 -17.56
CA GLU A 370 -46.00 29.78 -17.26
C GLU A 370 -46.15 31.14 -16.60
N GLU A 371 -45.44 31.33 -15.50
CA GLU A 371 -45.43 32.57 -14.71
C GLU A 371 -44.08 33.24 -14.91
N GLU A 372 -44.09 34.43 -15.52
CA GLU A 372 -42.90 35.26 -15.72
C GLU A 372 -42.95 36.41 -14.73
N TYR A 373 -42.03 36.44 -13.76
CA TYR A 373 -41.96 37.51 -12.75
C TYR A 373 -41.09 38.66 -13.26
N ASN A 374 -41.70 39.82 -13.39
CA ASN A 374 -41.08 41.01 -13.97
C ASN A 374 -40.60 42.01 -12.92
N ASP A 375 -41.04 41.87 -11.65
CA ASP A 375 -40.63 42.74 -10.57
C ASP A 375 -40.59 42.00 -9.23
N ILE A 376 -39.56 42.30 -8.42
CA ILE A 376 -39.34 41.71 -7.10
C ILE A 376 -39.20 42.88 -6.13
N ASP A 377 -40.26 43.14 -5.36
CA ASP A 377 -40.24 44.16 -4.31
C ASP A 377 -40.03 43.48 -2.95
N ILE A 378 -39.06 43.98 -2.18
CA ILE A 378 -38.71 43.44 -0.86
C ILE A 378 -38.91 44.55 0.17
N SER A 379 -39.92 44.38 1.03
CA SER A 379 -40.22 45.37 2.07
C SER A 379 -39.20 45.31 3.22
N LEU A 380 -39.06 46.42 3.96
CA LEU A 380 -38.20 46.53 5.16
C LEU A 380 -38.58 45.56 6.30
N ALA A 381 -39.77 44.93 6.22
CA ALA A 381 -40.23 43.89 7.15
C ALA A 381 -39.90 42.45 6.68
N GLY A 382 -39.24 42.28 5.52
CA GLY A 382 -38.83 41.00 4.97
C GLY A 382 -39.89 40.28 4.13
N GLU A 383 -40.97 40.97 3.74
CA GLU A 383 -41.99 40.42 2.85
C GLU A 383 -41.58 40.62 1.39
N ILE A 384 -41.53 39.52 0.62
CA ILE A 384 -41.16 39.52 -0.81
C ILE A 384 -42.46 39.47 -1.63
N THR A 385 -42.71 40.52 -2.41
CA THR A 385 -43.83 40.56 -3.37
C THR A 385 -43.29 40.36 -4.78
N LEU A 386 -43.71 39.27 -5.43
CA LEU A 386 -43.36 38.96 -6.82
C LEU A 386 -44.51 39.40 -7.74
N THR A 387 -44.24 40.29 -8.68
CA THR A 387 -45.23 40.76 -9.66
C THR A 387 -44.88 40.19 -11.04
N GLY A 388 -45.80 39.49 -11.67
CA GLY A 388 -45.54 38.76 -12.91
C GLY A 388 -46.74 38.61 -13.84
N THR A 389 -46.46 38.12 -15.04
CA THR A 389 -47.46 37.78 -16.06
C THR A 389 -47.63 36.26 -16.09
N LYS A 390 -48.87 35.78 -15.95
CA LYS A 390 -49.20 34.35 -16.11
C LYS A 390 -49.78 34.11 -17.49
N THR A 391 -49.07 33.38 -18.34
CA THR A 391 -49.58 32.93 -19.63
C THR A 391 -50.08 31.50 -19.50
N THR A 392 -51.37 31.28 -19.78
CA THR A 392 -51.99 29.95 -19.76
C THR A 392 -52.29 29.47 -21.18
N TRP A 393 -51.86 28.26 -21.50
CA TRP A 393 -52.21 27.58 -22.75
C TRP A 393 -53.09 26.36 -22.48
N HIS A 394 -54.16 26.24 -23.26
CA HIS A 394 -55.03 25.06 -23.29
C HIS A 394 -54.64 24.18 -24.48
N TYR A 395 -53.97 23.08 -24.20
CA TYR A 395 -53.63 22.07 -25.19
C TYR A 395 -54.80 21.12 -25.36
N ARG A 396 -55.23 20.93 -26.61
CA ARG A 396 -56.20 19.90 -27.00
C ARG A 396 -55.61 19.09 -28.13
N TRP A 397 -55.57 17.77 -28.00
CA TRP A 397 -55.01 16.91 -29.04
C TRP A 397 -55.69 15.55 -29.09
N ASP A 398 -55.64 14.95 -30.27
CA ASP A 398 -55.96 13.54 -30.48
C ASP A 398 -54.69 12.71 -30.35
N GLU A 399 -54.74 11.57 -29.68
CA GLU A 399 -53.61 10.64 -29.60
C GLU A 399 -54.02 9.19 -29.84
N PHE A 400 -53.11 8.44 -30.44
CA PHE A 400 -53.14 6.98 -30.46
C PHE A 400 -51.72 6.46 -30.25
N LYS A 401 -51.56 5.19 -29.89
CA LYS A 401 -50.25 4.60 -29.65
C LYS A 401 -49.99 3.45 -30.60
N PHE A 402 -48.73 3.29 -30.96
CA PHE A 402 -48.28 2.17 -31.77
C PHE A 402 -46.93 1.67 -31.26
N ALA A 403 -46.61 0.44 -31.61
CA ALA A 403 -45.32 -0.16 -31.37
C ALA A 403 -44.68 -0.60 -32.69
N THR A 404 -43.37 -0.48 -32.80
CA THR A 404 -42.61 -0.94 -33.97
C THR A 404 -41.20 -1.33 -33.56
N PRO A 405 -40.62 -2.39 -34.13
CA PRO A 405 -39.19 -2.63 -34.07
C PRO A 405 -38.45 -1.49 -34.79
N ILE A 406 -37.35 -0.99 -34.21
CA ILE A 406 -36.44 -0.04 -34.87
C ILE A 406 -35.01 -0.56 -34.69
N LEU A 407 -34.26 -0.59 -35.79
CA LEU A 407 -32.86 -1.01 -35.81
C LEU A 407 -31.99 0.10 -35.22
N ASP A 408 -31.21 -0.27 -34.22
CA ASP A 408 -30.16 0.58 -33.69
C ASP A 408 -28.89 0.39 -34.53
N ASN A 409 -28.51 1.44 -35.26
CA ASN A 409 -27.37 1.39 -36.18
C ASN A 409 -26.01 1.27 -35.46
N GLN A 410 -25.92 1.60 -34.16
CA GLN A 410 -24.67 1.48 -33.40
C GLN A 410 -24.44 0.05 -32.94
N THR A 411 -25.50 -0.65 -32.53
CA THR A 411 -25.41 -2.00 -31.97
C THR A 411 -25.79 -3.10 -32.96
N GLY A 412 -26.45 -2.75 -34.07
CA GLY A 412 -27.01 -3.70 -35.02
C GLY A 412 -28.20 -4.50 -34.46
N LYS A 413 -28.74 -4.12 -33.29
CA LYS A 413 -29.85 -4.82 -32.63
C LYS A 413 -31.16 -4.10 -32.88
N TRP A 414 -32.24 -4.88 -33.00
CA TRP A 414 -33.61 -4.36 -33.08
C TRP A 414 -34.19 -4.17 -31.69
N TYR A 415 -34.81 -3.01 -31.45
CA TYR A 415 -35.50 -2.69 -30.21
C TYR A 415 -36.97 -2.43 -30.48
N LEU A 416 -37.86 -2.88 -29.59
CA LEU A 416 -39.28 -2.56 -29.68
C LEU A 416 -39.53 -1.15 -29.13
N TRP A 417 -39.96 -0.22 -29.97
CA TRP A 417 -40.29 1.14 -29.58
C TRP A 417 -41.79 1.31 -29.37
N TRP A 418 -42.17 2.03 -28.32
CA TRP A 418 -43.54 2.42 -28.02
C TRP A 418 -43.68 3.92 -28.28
N ILE A 419 -44.50 4.28 -29.26
CA ILE A 419 -44.60 5.66 -29.75
C ILE A 419 -46.04 6.13 -29.63
N THR A 420 -46.23 7.33 -29.08
CA THR A 420 -47.50 8.04 -29.05
C THR A 420 -47.55 8.98 -30.25
N ALA A 421 -48.51 8.79 -31.16
CA ALA A 421 -48.83 9.77 -32.19
C ALA A 421 -49.79 10.82 -31.60
N LYS A 422 -49.56 12.10 -31.88
CA LYS A 422 -50.41 13.21 -31.42
C LYS A 422 -50.79 14.12 -32.58
N LYS A 423 -52.02 14.62 -32.58
CA LYS A 423 -52.48 15.67 -33.48
C LYS A 423 -53.09 16.80 -32.67
N PHE A 424 -52.40 17.93 -32.62
CA PHE A 424 -52.84 19.07 -31.82
C PHE A 424 -53.90 19.89 -32.56
N HIS A 425 -54.95 20.26 -31.83
CA HIS A 425 -56.02 21.16 -32.27
C HIS A 425 -55.85 22.56 -31.69
N SER A 426 -55.21 22.67 -30.53
CA SER A 426 -54.86 23.94 -29.88
C SER A 426 -53.61 23.75 -29.01
N GLY A 427 -52.87 24.83 -28.76
CA GLY A 427 -51.68 24.85 -27.93
C GLY A 427 -50.96 26.20 -28.01
N ALA A 428 -49.71 26.25 -27.53
CA ALA A 428 -48.84 27.42 -27.67
C ALA A 428 -48.46 27.69 -29.14
N SER A 429 -47.89 28.86 -29.41
CA SER A 429 -47.53 29.34 -30.76
C SER A 429 -46.56 28.42 -31.52
N THR A 430 -45.78 27.61 -30.83
CA THR A 430 -44.82 26.65 -31.41
C THR A 430 -45.40 25.24 -31.60
N THR A 431 -46.67 25.02 -31.22
CA THR A 431 -47.32 23.72 -31.31
C THR A 431 -47.63 23.38 -32.77
N PRO A 432 -47.31 22.17 -33.25
CA PRO A 432 -47.65 21.73 -34.61
C PRO A 432 -49.15 21.40 -34.70
N ILE A 433 -49.97 22.41 -34.98
CA ILE A 433 -51.43 22.30 -35.08
C ILE A 433 -51.81 21.68 -36.43
N GLY A 434 -52.75 20.72 -36.41
CA GLY A 434 -53.35 20.13 -37.61
C GLY A 434 -52.56 18.97 -38.23
N GLU A 435 -51.32 18.73 -37.82
CA GLU A 435 -50.49 17.61 -38.28
C GLU A 435 -50.31 16.53 -37.21
N TRP A 436 -50.15 15.27 -37.66
CA TRP A 436 -49.78 14.16 -36.78
C TRP A 436 -48.27 14.17 -36.54
N VAL A 437 -47.88 14.22 -35.27
CA VAL A 437 -46.49 14.30 -34.82
C VAL A 437 -46.16 13.17 -33.85
N SER A 438 -44.87 12.82 -33.77
CA SER A 438 -44.39 11.97 -32.67
C SER A 438 -44.49 12.75 -31.36
N GLY A 439 -45.22 12.19 -30.40
CA GLY A 439 -45.20 12.58 -29.00
C GLY A 439 -44.11 11.83 -28.24
N SER A 440 -44.47 11.20 -27.12
CA SER A 440 -43.56 10.38 -26.33
C SER A 440 -43.15 9.13 -27.12
N ALA A 441 -41.84 8.88 -27.24
CA ALA A 441 -41.28 7.66 -27.78
C ALA A 441 -40.39 7.00 -26.72
N THR A 442 -40.71 5.75 -26.36
CA THR A 442 -39.97 4.99 -25.36
C THR A 442 -39.34 3.77 -26.02
N LYS A 443 -38.00 3.68 -25.97
CA LYS A 443 -37.25 2.49 -26.36
C LYS A 443 -37.53 1.39 -25.34
N GLY A 444 -38.22 0.34 -25.77
CA GLY A 444 -38.33 -0.90 -25.02
C GLY A 444 -37.13 -1.80 -25.32
N GLY A 445 -37.13 -3.01 -24.77
CA GLY A 445 -35.96 -3.88 -24.97
C GLY A 445 -35.81 -4.51 -26.36
N VAL A 446 -34.76 -5.33 -26.47
CA VAL A 446 -34.37 -6.07 -27.68
C VAL A 446 -35.46 -7.04 -28.15
N ILE A 447 -35.63 -7.14 -29.47
CA ILE A 447 -36.49 -8.11 -30.18
C ILE A 447 -35.71 -8.68 -31.37
N LEU A 448 -35.89 -9.97 -31.71
CA LEU A 448 -35.22 -10.58 -32.88
C LEU A 448 -35.97 -10.26 -34.17
N GLU A 449 -35.24 -10.14 -35.29
CA GLU A 449 -35.84 -9.93 -36.62
C GLU A 449 -36.76 -11.08 -37.04
N THR A 450 -36.52 -12.30 -36.57
CA THR A 450 -37.39 -13.47 -36.80
C THR A 450 -38.74 -13.38 -36.10
N ASN A 451 -38.92 -12.44 -35.17
CA ASN A 451 -40.08 -12.36 -34.29
C ASN A 451 -41.09 -11.26 -34.69
N PHE A 452 -40.93 -10.65 -35.87
CA PHE A 452 -41.84 -9.63 -36.38
C PHE A 452 -42.03 -9.63 -37.89
#